data_AF-A0A257RXE4-F1
#
_entry.id   AF-A0A257RXE4-F1
#
_cell.length_a   1.000
_cell.length_b   1.000
_cell.length_c   1.000
_cell.angle_alpha   90.00
_cell.angle_beta   90.00
_cell.angle_gamma   90.00
#
_symmetry.space_group_name_H-M   'P 1'
#
loop_
_entity.id
_entity.type
_entity.pdbx_description
1 polymer ?
#
loop_
_entity_poly.entity_id
_entity_poly.type
_entity_poly.pdbx_seq_one_letter_code
_entity_poly.pdbx_strand_id
1 'polypeptide(L)'
;MNVTLKVLKYHVRDLMRSRWLLGYALFFGVLAEGLERLSGSSETALLSLVSITLFIVPLVALVFGTVYFYNAREFTELLLAHPVSRRQLFSGLYLGLTVALGAAFAVGVATPVLLEGLDAATQRVPFAMLLVAGVALTAIFTAVAFLIATLTEDRLKGL
;
A
#
# COMPACT_ATOMS: atom_id res chain seq x y z
N MET A 1 -5.43 -25.70 7.97
CA MET A 1 -5.44 -24.39 7.29
C MET A 1 -5.07 -23.33 8.31
N ASN A 2 -3.84 -22.81 8.25
CA ASN A 2 -3.22 -22.01 9.32
C ASN A 2 -4.07 -20.76 9.66
N VAL A 3 -4.28 -20.52 10.96
CA VAL A 3 -5.04 -19.39 11.51
C VAL A 3 -4.57 -18.05 10.91
N THR A 4 -3.25 -17.92 10.66
CA THR A 4 -2.62 -16.79 9.97
C THR A 4 -3.27 -16.46 8.62
N LEU A 5 -3.60 -17.48 7.82
CA LEU A 5 -4.18 -17.28 6.48
C LEU A 5 -5.64 -16.82 6.55
N LYS A 6 -6.39 -17.28 7.56
CA LYS A 6 -7.77 -16.81 7.79
C LYS A 6 -7.79 -15.37 8.26
N VAL A 7 -6.93 -15.02 9.22
CA VAL A 7 -6.79 -13.66 9.75
C VAL A 7 -6.34 -12.70 8.64
N LEU A 8 -5.33 -13.09 7.84
CA LEU A 8 -4.89 -12.34 6.67
C LEU A 8 -6.04 -12.09 5.67
N LYS A 9 -6.76 -13.15 5.28
CA LYS A 9 -7.87 -13.02 4.31
C LYS A 9 -8.97 -12.11 4.82
N TYR A 10 -9.26 -12.15 6.12
CA TYR A 10 -10.26 -11.29 6.73
C TYR A 10 -9.82 -9.83 6.72
N HIS A 11 -8.60 -9.53 7.18
CA HIS A 11 -8.07 -8.17 7.19
C HIS A 11 -7.89 -7.60 5.78
N VAL A 12 -7.41 -8.38 4.81
CA VAL A 12 -7.31 -7.92 3.41
C VAL A 12 -8.69 -7.64 2.84
N ARG A 13 -9.69 -8.48 3.10
CA ARG A 13 -11.06 -8.27 2.59
C ARG A 13 -11.75 -7.07 3.25
N ASP A 14 -11.50 -6.85 4.53
CA ASP A 14 -12.01 -5.70 5.27
C ASP A 14 -11.35 -4.40 4.78
N LEU A 15 -10.03 -4.42 4.60
CA LEU A 15 -9.27 -3.28 4.11
C LEU A 15 -9.57 -2.96 2.64
N MET A 16 -9.84 -3.96 1.79
CA MET A 16 -10.33 -3.77 0.42
C MET A 16 -11.71 -3.10 0.36
N ARG A 17 -12.51 -3.18 1.43
CA ARG A 17 -13.78 -2.45 1.54
C ARG A 17 -13.62 -1.05 2.13
N SER A 18 -12.41 -0.69 2.57
CA SER A 18 -12.14 0.64 3.10
C SER A 18 -12.25 1.68 1.99
N ARG A 19 -13.10 2.69 2.24
CA ARG A 19 -13.26 3.84 1.34
C ARG A 19 -11.94 4.58 1.11
N TRP A 20 -11.03 4.53 2.08
CA TRP A 20 -9.68 5.10 1.96
C TRP A 20 -8.82 4.36 0.94
N LEU A 21 -8.87 3.02 0.93
CA LEU A 21 -8.09 2.23 0.00
C LEU A 21 -8.56 2.43 -1.45
N LEU A 22 -9.88 2.52 -1.64
CA LEU A 22 -10.47 2.88 -2.92
C LEU A 22 -10.07 4.29 -3.36
N GLY A 23 -10.10 5.25 -2.44
CA GLY A 23 -9.62 6.62 -2.71
C GLY A 23 -8.15 6.67 -3.13
N TYR A 24 -7.30 5.87 -2.48
CA TYR A 24 -5.88 5.75 -2.83
C TYR A 24 -5.65 5.14 -4.22
N ALA A 25 -6.35 4.05 -4.55
CA ALA A 25 -6.30 3.45 -5.88
C ALA A 25 -6.80 4.42 -6.96
N LEU A 26 -7.93 5.10 -6.70
CA LEU A 26 -8.52 6.06 -7.62
C LEU A 26 -7.64 7.30 -7.80
N PHE A 27 -6.98 7.76 -6.74
CA PHE A 27 -6.01 8.85 -6.81
C PHE A 27 -4.87 8.52 -7.77
N PHE A 28 -4.27 7.33 -7.65
CA PHE A 28 -3.23 6.89 -8.58
C PHE A 28 -3.77 6.66 -10.00
N GLY A 29 -5.00 6.16 -10.14
CA GLY A 29 -5.64 6.00 -11.45
C GLY A 29 -5.87 7.31 -12.18
N VAL A 30 -6.45 8.30 -11.49
CA VAL A 30 -6.67 9.64 -12.05
C VAL A 30 -5.35 10.34 -12.37
N LEU A 31 -4.34 10.20 -11.50
CA LEU A 31 -3.02 10.76 -11.77
C LEU A 31 -2.33 10.13 -12.97
N ALA A 32 -2.37 8.80 -13.07
CA ALA A 32 -1.75 8.10 -14.20
C ALA A 32 -2.48 8.41 -15.51
N GLU A 33 -3.81 8.38 -15.53
CA GLU A 33 -4.59 8.80 -16.70
C GLU A 33 -4.34 10.26 -17.07
N GLY A 34 -4.35 11.16 -16.08
CA GLY A 34 -4.09 12.58 -16.29
C GLY A 34 -2.69 12.82 -16.85
N LEU A 35 -1.67 12.14 -16.32
CA LEU A 35 -0.31 12.29 -16.80
C LEU A 35 -0.12 11.75 -18.20
N GLU A 36 -0.64 10.58 -18.55
CA GLU A 36 -0.48 10.07 -19.92
C GLU A 36 -1.18 10.96 -20.95
N ARG A 37 -2.36 11.50 -20.62
CA ARG A 37 -3.09 12.42 -21.51
C ARG A 37 -2.43 13.79 -21.65
N LEU A 38 -1.73 14.28 -20.62
CA LEU A 38 -1.17 15.65 -20.59
C LEU A 38 0.33 15.74 -20.89
N SER A 39 1.11 14.68 -20.70
CA SER A 39 2.59 14.71 -20.76
C SER A 39 3.17 14.83 -22.18
N GLY A 40 2.35 14.73 -23.22
CA GLY A 40 2.77 14.77 -24.63
C GLY A 40 3.56 13.54 -25.11
N SER A 41 4.11 12.72 -24.20
CA SER A 41 4.74 11.43 -24.48
C SER A 41 4.62 10.47 -23.30
N SER A 42 4.45 9.17 -23.59
CA SER A 42 4.31 8.13 -22.55
C SER A 42 5.57 7.98 -21.69
N GLU A 43 6.75 8.27 -22.23
CA GLU A 43 8.01 8.27 -21.46
C GLU A 43 8.03 9.36 -20.38
N THR A 44 7.57 10.56 -20.73
CA THR A 44 7.53 11.70 -19.79
C THR A 44 6.44 11.49 -18.72
N ALA A 45 5.32 10.87 -19.08
CA ALA A 45 4.29 10.45 -18.12
C ALA A 45 4.85 9.42 -17.12
N LEU A 46 5.53 8.39 -17.61
CA LEU A 46 6.09 7.34 -16.77
C LEU A 46 7.17 7.88 -15.83
N LEU A 47 8.06 8.77 -16.30
CA LEU A 47 9.05 9.43 -15.44
C LEU A 47 8.38 10.27 -14.34
N SER A 48 7.34 11.02 -14.69
CA SER A 48 6.57 11.82 -13.72
C SER A 48 5.88 10.94 -12.69
N LEU A 49 5.30 9.81 -13.11
CA LEU A 49 4.69 8.81 -12.23
C LEU A 49 5.69 8.20 -11.26
N VAL A 50 6.91 7.89 -11.73
CA VAL A 50 8.00 7.40 -10.85
C VAL A 50 8.32 8.44 -9.79
N SER A 51 8.49 9.71 -10.15
CA SER A 51 8.79 10.78 -9.19
C SER A 51 7.68 10.92 -8.14
N ILE A 52 6.42 10.94 -8.55
CA ILE A 52 5.29 11.04 -7.62
C ILE A 52 5.23 9.81 -6.71
N THR A 53 5.43 8.62 -7.25
CA THR A 53 5.43 7.36 -6.50
C THR A 53 6.50 7.36 -5.41
N LEU A 54 7.70 7.86 -5.71
CA LEU A 54 8.81 7.95 -4.76
C LEU A 54 8.52 8.85 -3.56
N PHE A 55 7.64 9.84 -3.69
CA PHE A 55 7.26 10.71 -2.57
C PHE A 55 5.96 10.27 -1.88
N ILE A 56 4.91 9.99 -2.66
CA ILE A 56 3.58 9.74 -2.11
C ILE A 56 3.47 8.37 -1.46
N VAL A 57 4.02 7.32 -2.09
CA VAL A 57 3.89 5.95 -1.55
C VAL A 57 4.52 5.84 -0.17
N PRO A 58 5.77 6.31 0.06
CA PRO A 58 6.35 6.35 1.40
C PRO A 58 5.52 7.09 2.43
N LEU A 59 5.03 8.29 2.09
CA LEU A 59 4.31 9.14 3.02
C LEU A 59 2.97 8.53 3.42
N VAL A 60 2.23 8.00 2.45
CA VAL A 60 0.97 7.31 2.70
C VAL A 60 1.20 6.03 3.50
N ALA A 61 2.19 5.21 3.14
CA ALA A 61 2.51 3.99 3.88
C ALA A 61 2.90 4.27 5.33
N LEU A 62 3.62 5.37 5.58
CA LEU A 62 3.99 5.79 6.94
C LEU A 62 2.75 6.15 7.77
N VAL A 63 1.94 7.08 7.27
CA VAL A 63 0.76 7.61 7.99
C VAL A 63 -0.30 6.52 8.19
N PHE A 64 -0.65 5.79 7.12
CA PHE A 64 -1.63 4.71 7.25
C PHE A 64 -1.08 3.54 8.08
N GLY A 65 0.22 3.27 7.99
CA GLY A 65 0.89 2.26 8.82
C GLY A 65 0.76 2.54 10.31
N THR A 66 1.10 3.74 10.75
CA THR A 66 1.01 4.12 12.17
C THR A 66 -0.44 4.17 12.64
N VAL A 67 -1.34 4.79 11.88
CA VAL A 67 -2.77 4.87 12.21
C VAL A 67 -3.41 3.48 12.31
N TYR A 68 -3.13 2.60 11.34
CA TYR A 68 -3.66 1.24 11.34
C TYR A 68 -3.16 0.44 12.53
N PHE A 69 -1.87 0.57 12.87
CA PHE A 69 -1.29 -0.08 14.05
C PHE A 69 -1.96 0.39 15.35
N TYR A 70 -2.10 1.70 15.54
CA TYR A 70 -2.73 2.25 16.75
C TYR A 70 -4.21 1.87 16.86
N ASN A 71 -4.96 1.90 15.76
CA ASN A 71 -6.38 1.49 15.75
C ASN A 71 -6.57 0.00 16.05
N ALA A 72 -5.62 -0.85 15.64
CA ALA A 72 -5.66 -2.27 15.90
C ALA A 72 -5.28 -2.65 17.34
N ARG A 73 -4.78 -1.72 18.16
CA ARG A 73 -4.27 -2.01 19.51
C ARG A 73 -5.35 -2.57 20.44
N GLU A 74 -6.52 -1.94 20.51
CA GLU A 74 -7.64 -2.42 21.33
C GLU A 74 -8.09 -3.83 20.91
N PHE A 75 -8.19 -4.08 19.60
CA PHE A 75 -8.53 -5.41 19.07
C PHE A 75 -7.45 -6.45 19.36
N THR A 76 -6.18 -6.05 19.29
CA THR A 76 -5.03 -6.89 19.61
C THR A 76 -5.03 -7.31 21.08
N GLU A 77 -5.33 -6.38 21.99
CA GLU A 77 -5.44 -6.65 23.42
C GLU A 77 -6.56 -7.67 23.72
N LEU A 78 -7.71 -7.53 23.06
CA LEU A 78 -8.81 -8.49 23.17
C LEU A 78 -8.45 -9.88 22.60
N LEU A 79 -7.74 -9.95 21.48
CA LEU A 79 -7.32 -11.22 20.88
C LEU A 79 -6.26 -11.95 21.71
N LEU A 80 -5.44 -11.23 22.47
CA LEU A 80 -4.46 -11.82 23.37
C LEU A 80 -5.08 -12.49 24.60
N ALA A 81 -6.36 -12.22 24.90
CA ALA A 81 -7.11 -13.01 25.88
C ALA A 81 -7.42 -14.43 25.37
N HIS A 82 -7.29 -14.66 24.06
CA HIS A 82 -7.34 -15.97 23.42
C HIS A 82 -5.92 -16.47 23.14
N PRO A 83 -5.68 -17.79 23.02
CA PRO A 83 -4.35 -18.36 22.80
C PRO A 83 -3.84 -18.11 21.36
N VAL A 84 -3.55 -16.85 21.05
CA VAL A 84 -3.03 -16.38 19.76
C VAL A 84 -1.59 -15.92 19.95
N SER A 85 -0.68 -16.43 19.13
CA SER A 85 0.73 -16.05 19.22
C SER A 85 0.96 -14.62 18.68
N ARG A 86 1.73 -13.82 19.43
CA ARG A 86 2.06 -12.42 19.07
C ARG A 86 2.67 -12.28 17.66
N ARG A 87 3.50 -13.25 17.25
CA ARG A 87 4.12 -13.28 15.92
C ARG A 87 3.10 -13.44 14.79
N GLN A 88 2.06 -14.27 14.98
CA GLN A 88 1.01 -14.45 13.98
C GLN A 88 0.14 -13.20 13.83
N LEU A 89 -0.12 -12.50 14.93
CA LEU A 89 -0.90 -11.27 14.90
C LEU A 89 -0.13 -10.12 14.22
N PHE A 90 1.13 -9.91 14.58
CA PHE A 90 1.97 -8.88 13.96
C PHE A 90 2.16 -9.12 12.46
N SER A 91 2.48 -10.36 12.05
CA SER A 91 2.63 -10.68 10.63
C SER A 91 1.33 -10.54 9.85
N GLY A 92 0.18 -10.90 10.44
CA GLY A 92 -1.13 -10.69 9.82
C GLY A 92 -1.45 -9.21 9.62
N LEU A 93 -1.15 -8.37 10.61
CA LEU A 93 -1.39 -6.92 10.55
C LEU A 93 -0.51 -6.24 9.50
N TYR A 94 0.79 -6.54 9.51
CA TYR A 94 1.75 -6.00 8.55
C TYR A 94 1.46 -6.44 7.12
N LEU A 95 1.29 -7.75 6.89
CA LEU A 95 1.01 -8.27 5.55
C LEU A 95 -0.36 -7.83 5.05
N GLY A 96 -1.37 -7.77 5.92
CA GLY A 96 -2.70 -7.29 5.54
C GLY A 96 -2.67 -5.88 4.98
N LEU A 97 -1.98 -4.96 5.67
CA LEU A 97 -1.85 -3.58 5.22
C LEU A 97 -0.96 -3.45 3.98
N THR A 98 0.21 -4.09 3.99
CA THR A 98 1.18 -4.02 2.87
C THR A 98 0.57 -4.55 1.57
N VAL A 99 -0.12 -5.70 1.63
CA VAL A 99 -0.76 -6.30 0.45
C VAL A 99 -1.90 -5.42 -0.04
N ALA A 100 -2.71 -4.86 0.86
CA ALA A 100 -3.82 -4.00 0.45
C ALA A 100 -3.33 -2.70 -0.21
N LEU A 101 -2.40 -1.98 0.41
CA LEU A 101 -1.83 -0.75 -0.13
C LEU A 101 -1.06 -1.01 -1.44
N GLY A 102 -0.25 -2.07 -1.48
CA GLY A 102 0.49 -2.46 -2.67
C GLY A 102 -0.42 -2.86 -3.82
N ALA A 103 -1.49 -3.61 -3.55
CA ALA A 103 -2.49 -3.97 -4.57
C ALA A 103 -3.26 -2.75 -5.05
N ALA A 104 -3.65 -1.84 -4.15
CA ALA A 104 -4.35 -0.61 -4.51
C ALA A 104 -3.49 0.30 -5.39
N PHE A 105 -2.21 0.47 -5.06
CA PHE A 105 -1.24 1.16 -5.91
C PHE A 105 -1.10 0.48 -7.28
N ALA A 106 -0.89 -0.84 -7.29
CA ALA A 106 -0.67 -1.57 -8.53
C ALA A 106 -1.89 -1.52 -9.46
N VAL A 107 -3.10 -1.70 -8.92
CA VAL A 107 -4.34 -1.60 -9.70
C VAL A 107 -4.58 -0.16 -10.16
N GLY A 108 -4.37 0.82 -9.28
CA GLY A 108 -4.54 2.24 -9.61
C GLY A 108 -3.64 2.69 -10.75
N VAL A 109 -2.36 2.33 -10.71
CA VAL A 109 -1.40 2.72 -11.77
C VAL A 109 -1.57 1.85 -13.02
N ALA A 110 -1.85 0.56 -12.89
CA ALA A 110 -1.93 -0.34 -14.05
C ALA A 110 -3.20 -0.18 -14.89
N THR A 111 -4.32 0.24 -14.29
CA THR A 111 -5.57 0.42 -15.03
C THR A 111 -5.46 1.40 -16.19
N PRO A 112 -5.03 2.67 -16.01
CA PRO A 112 -4.92 3.63 -17.11
C PRO A 112 -3.83 3.26 -18.12
N VAL A 113 -2.66 2.85 -17.66
CA VAL A 113 -1.52 2.49 -18.53
C VAL A 113 -1.85 1.30 -19.44
N LEU A 114 -2.64 0.33 -18.95
CA LEU A 114 -3.08 -0.80 -19.78
C LEU A 114 -4.20 -0.42 -20.76
N LEU A 115 -4.99 0.62 -20.46
CA LEU A 115 -6.08 1.10 -21.33
C LEU A 115 -5.54 1.91 -22.52
N GLU A 116 -4.50 2.72 -22.32
CA GLU A 116 -3.86 3.46 -23.42
C GLU A 116 -2.99 2.58 -24.31
N GLY A 117 -2.53 1.43 -23.79
CA GLY A 117 -1.80 0.43 -24.54
C GLY A 117 -0.28 0.62 -24.42
N LEU A 118 0.41 -0.47 -24.05
CA LEU A 118 1.87 -0.51 -24.01
C LEU A 118 2.42 -0.71 -25.44
N ASP A 119 2.37 0.36 -26.23
CA ASP A 119 2.69 0.38 -27.67
C ASP A 119 4.16 0.01 -27.98
N ALA A 120 5.08 0.25 -27.04
CA ALA A 120 6.49 -0.08 -27.21
C ALA A 120 6.95 -1.20 -26.26
N ALA A 121 7.63 -2.22 -26.79
CA ALA A 121 8.36 -3.21 -25.99
C ALA A 121 9.34 -2.55 -25.00
N THR A 122 9.87 -1.38 -25.37
CA THR A 122 10.76 -0.54 -24.56
C THR A 122 10.11 -0.05 -23.25
N GLN A 123 8.79 0.16 -23.22
CA GLN A 123 8.11 0.76 -22.05
C GLN A 123 7.59 -0.28 -21.05
N ARG A 124 7.47 -1.56 -21.46
CA ARG A 124 6.98 -2.65 -20.60
C ARG A 124 7.91 -2.91 -19.41
N VAL A 125 9.22 -2.86 -19.63
CA VAL A 125 10.22 -3.11 -18.57
C VAL A 125 10.24 -1.99 -17.53
N PRO A 126 10.34 -0.69 -17.91
CA PRO A 126 10.23 0.43 -16.95
C PRO A 126 8.92 0.41 -16.17
N PHE A 127 7.80 0.08 -16.81
CA PHE A 127 6.50 0.00 -16.16
C PHE A 127 6.44 -1.14 -15.13
N ALA A 128 6.92 -2.34 -15.48
CA ALA A 128 7.01 -3.44 -14.53
C ALA A 128 7.93 -3.10 -13.34
N MET A 129 9.05 -2.43 -13.60
CA MET A 129 9.94 -1.94 -12.54
C MET A 129 9.25 -0.93 -11.63
N LEU A 130 8.46 0.02 -12.17
CA LEU A 130 7.67 0.95 -11.37
C LEU A 130 6.71 0.23 -10.43
N LEU A 131 5.97 -0.77 -10.92
CA LEU A 131 5.05 -1.56 -10.09
C LEU A 131 5.77 -2.30 -8.97
N VAL A 132 6.86 -3.00 -9.29
CA VAL A 132 7.65 -3.75 -8.30
C VAL A 132 8.27 -2.79 -7.28
N ALA A 133 8.85 -1.68 -7.72
CA ALA A 133 9.45 -0.67 -6.85
C ALA A 133 8.41 -0.01 -5.94
N GLY A 134 7.23 0.35 -6.45
CA GLY A 134 6.15 0.94 -5.64
C GLY A 134 5.62 -0.02 -4.58
N VAL A 135 5.45 -1.31 -4.92
CA VAL A 135 5.07 -2.34 -3.93
C VAL A 135 6.18 -2.54 -2.89
N ALA A 136 7.45 -2.57 -3.32
CA ALA A 136 8.58 -2.69 -2.40
C ALA A 136 8.68 -1.49 -1.45
N LEU A 137 8.51 -0.26 -1.96
CA LEU A 137 8.45 0.95 -1.15
C LEU A 137 7.33 0.90 -0.13
N THR A 138 6.14 0.45 -0.55
CA THR A 138 5.00 0.24 0.35
C THR A 138 5.37 -0.70 1.49
N ALA A 139 6.00 -1.84 1.18
CA ALA A 139 6.44 -2.80 2.19
C ALA A 139 7.47 -2.21 3.16
N ILE A 140 8.51 -1.55 2.63
CA ILE A 140 9.58 -0.94 3.43
C ILE A 140 9.02 0.12 4.37
N PHE A 141 8.23 1.08 3.85
CA PHE A 141 7.71 2.17 4.66
C PHE A 141 6.61 1.72 5.62
N THR A 142 5.83 0.70 5.28
CA THR A 142 4.90 0.09 6.25
C THR A 142 5.66 -0.57 7.40
N ALA A 143 6.81 -1.21 7.13
CA ALA A 143 7.64 -1.80 8.18
C ALA A 143 8.25 -0.72 9.09
N VAL A 144 8.70 0.40 8.50
CA VAL A 144 9.19 1.57 9.25
C VAL A 144 8.07 2.18 10.10
N ALA A 145 6.86 2.32 9.55
CA ALA A 145 5.70 2.82 10.28
C ALA A 145 5.39 1.98 11.51
N PHE A 146 5.40 0.65 11.35
CA PHE A 146 5.16 -0.28 12.45
C PHE A 146 6.28 -0.20 13.49
N LEU A 147 7.54 -0.07 13.07
CA LEU A 147 8.65 0.14 13.98
C LEU A 147 8.46 1.41 14.82
N ILE A 148 8.14 2.54 14.18
CA ILE A 148 7.89 3.82 14.87
C ILE A 148 6.72 3.69 15.86
N ALA A 149 5.61 3.08 15.42
CA ALA A 149 4.42 2.91 16.25
C ALA A 149 4.66 1.97 17.44
N THR A 150 5.56 0.99 17.31
CA THR A 150 5.96 0.13 18.44
C THR A 150 6.92 0.81 19.42
N LEU A 151 7.78 1.71 18.94
CA LEU A 151 8.72 2.45 19.79
C LEU A 151 8.07 3.64 20.50
N THR A 152 6.96 4.16 19.95
CA THR A 152 6.28 5.36 20.45
C THR A 152 4.89 4.99 20.96
N GLU A 153 4.72 4.84 22.27
CA GLU A 153 3.44 4.44 22.88
C GLU A 153 2.37 5.55 22.81
N ASP A 154 2.78 6.79 22.60
CA ASP A 154 1.95 7.99 22.68
C ASP A 154 1.36 8.35 21.30
N ARG A 155 0.05 8.18 21.14
CA ARG A 155 -0.68 8.31 19.85
C ARG A 155 -0.53 9.71 19.20
N LEU A 156 -0.23 10.74 20.00
CA LEU A 156 0.02 12.12 19.56
C LEU A 156 1.49 12.42 19.20
N LYS A 157 2.45 11.58 19.62
CA LYS A 157 3.87 11.75 19.27
C LYS A 157 4.28 10.97 18.02
N GLY A 158 3.52 9.94 17.64
CA GLY A 158 3.77 9.09 16.48
C GLY A 158 2.97 9.43 15.21
N LEU A 159 2.06 10.41 15.29
CA LEU A 159 1.34 11.02 14.16
C LEU A 159 2.05 12.30 13.73
#